data_AF-A0A173TSX0-F1
#
_entry.id   AF-A0A173TSX0-F1
#
_cell.length_a   1.000
_cell.length_b   1.000
_cell.length_c   1.000
_cell.angle_alpha   90.00
_cell.angle_beta   90.00
_cell.angle_gamma   90.00
#
_symmetry.space_group_name_H-M   'P 1'
#
loop_
_entity.id
_entity.type
_entity.pdbx_description
1 polymer ?
#
loop_
_entity_poly.entity_id
_entity_poly.type
_entity_poly.pdbx_seq_one_letter_code
_entity_poly.pdbx_strand_id
1 'polypeptide(L)'
;MWTIDGLETFLKNNNEVISVLIGILSIVVSLCGVYFGRKAYHVAKEIFEKGLRIDQQKVLQQISLDFVIGFFIPLSKFKIAAKSILNNSCDTQSVLHVRGLIIDNTFSVQFPYFDVHKGDVWDALIICKDMEQSEAFNTIMDFVEKARNFDRAITDLYGRLNEYLNPKDAAESQRRAACTLKDFFDTCPSVNQDMFNKGLKMIDDLSQYENKLPKELKIPEMKRKLFRD
;
A
#
# COMPACT_ATOMS: atom_id res chain seq x y z
N MET A 1 17.51 -70.05 36.65
CA MET A 1 18.43 -69.20 37.43
C MET A 1 19.76 -69.23 36.72
N TRP A 2 20.12 -68.18 35.97
CA TRP A 2 21.41 -68.13 35.28
C TRP A 2 22.50 -67.81 36.32
N THR A 3 23.49 -68.68 36.45
CA THR A 3 24.68 -68.43 37.28
C THR A 3 25.60 -67.43 36.57
N ILE A 4 26.32 -66.61 37.34
CA ILE A 4 27.22 -65.57 36.81
C ILE A 4 28.23 -66.15 35.81
N ASP A 5 28.76 -67.35 36.07
CA ASP A 5 29.68 -68.08 35.18
C ASP A 5 29.05 -68.51 33.84
N GLY A 6 27.76 -68.83 33.82
CA GLY A 6 27.04 -69.21 32.61
C GLY A 6 26.81 -68.03 31.67
N LEU A 7 26.58 -66.84 32.24
CA LEU A 7 26.47 -65.59 31.49
C LEU A 7 27.84 -65.17 30.92
N GLU A 8 28.91 -65.31 31.69
CA GLU A 8 30.27 -64.96 31.27
C GLU A 8 30.77 -65.84 30.12
N THR A 9 30.52 -67.15 30.19
CA THR A 9 30.88 -68.10 29.12
C THR A 9 30.08 -67.86 27.84
N PHE A 10 28.78 -67.55 27.96
CA PHE A 10 27.93 -67.23 26.83
C PHE A 10 28.37 -65.92 26.13
N LEU A 11 28.70 -64.88 26.90
CA LEU A 11 29.21 -63.62 26.37
C LEU A 11 30.57 -63.81 25.68
N LYS A 12 31.48 -64.61 26.25
CA LYS A 12 32.79 -64.91 25.64
C LYS A 12 32.66 -65.63 24.30
N ASN A 13 31.79 -66.63 24.21
CA ASN A 13 31.62 -67.42 22.99
C ASN A 13 30.85 -66.70 21.88
N ASN A 14 29.99 -65.73 22.22
CA ASN A 14 29.14 -65.02 21.25
C ASN A 14 29.55 -63.55 21.06
N ASN A 15 30.71 -63.14 21.59
CA ASN A 15 31.13 -61.74 21.64
C ASN A 15 31.17 -61.06 20.26
N GLU A 16 31.67 -61.76 19.23
CA GLU A 16 31.68 -61.26 17.86
C GLU A 16 30.27 -61.02 17.31
N VAL A 17 29.35 -61.98 17.50
CA VAL A 17 27.96 -61.89 17.01
C VAL A 17 27.21 -60.75 17.71
N ILE A 18 27.40 -60.61 19.03
CA ILE A 18 26.81 -59.53 19.83
C ILE A 18 27.35 -58.16 19.38
N SER A 19 28.67 -58.05 19.15
CA SER A 19 29.30 -56.82 18.66
C SER A 19 28.78 -56.39 17.29
N VAL A 20 28.63 -57.34 16.36
CA VAL A 20 28.04 -57.08 15.02
C VAL A 20 26.58 -56.62 15.13
N LEU A 21 25.77 -57.26 15.98
CA LEU A 21 24.37 -56.87 16.21
C LEU A 21 24.26 -55.46 16.79
N ILE A 22 25.10 -55.09 17.76
CA ILE A 22 25.17 -53.73 18.32
C ILE A 22 25.57 -52.71 17.24
N GLY A 23 26.51 -53.06 16.37
CA GLY A 23 26.93 -52.24 15.24
C GLY A 23 25.79 -51.97 14.25
N ILE A 24 25.04 -53.01 13.85
CA ILE A 24 23.87 -52.89 12.97
C ILE A 24 22.78 -52.03 13.63
N LEU A 25 22.48 -52.26 14.91
CA LEU A 25 21.48 -51.46 15.64
C LEU A 25 21.87 -49.99 15.70
N SER A 26 23.16 -49.69 15.95
CA SER A 26 23.68 -48.33 15.98
C SER A 26 23.53 -47.62 14.63
N ILE A 27 23.83 -48.32 13.53
CA ILE A 27 23.64 -47.79 12.16
C ILE A 27 22.15 -47.51 11.88
N VAL A 28 21.25 -48.42 12.26
CA VAL A 28 19.81 -48.23 12.07
C VAL A 28 19.30 -47.04 12.88
N VAL A 29 19.72 -46.89 14.15
CA VAL A 29 19.37 -45.74 14.99
C VAL A 29 19.90 -44.44 14.39
N SER A 30 21.14 -44.42 13.90
CA SER A 30 21.71 -43.25 13.22
C SER A 30 20.96 -42.90 11.93
N LEU A 31 20.61 -43.89 11.09
CA LEU A 31 19.84 -43.67 9.86
C LEU A 31 18.43 -43.15 10.14
N CYS A 32 17.75 -43.72 11.14
CA CYS A 32 16.46 -43.22 11.61
C CYS A 32 16.59 -41.79 12.14
N GLY A 33 17.61 -41.49 12.95
CA GLY A 33 17.89 -40.15 13.46
C GLY A 33 18.11 -39.12 12.34
N VAL A 34 18.89 -39.48 11.31
CA VAL A 34 19.13 -38.64 10.13
C VAL A 34 17.84 -38.45 9.33
N TYR A 35 17.04 -39.50 9.15
CA TYR A 35 15.76 -39.43 8.45
C TYR A 35 14.76 -38.52 9.16
N PHE A 36 14.58 -38.68 10.47
CA PHE A 36 13.70 -37.83 11.27
C PHE A 36 14.22 -36.39 11.35
N GLY A 37 15.55 -36.20 11.46
CA GLY A 37 16.17 -34.88 11.39
C GLY A 37 15.90 -34.15 10.08
N ARG A 38 16.02 -34.85 8.94
CA ARG A 38 15.66 -34.30 7.61
C ARG A 38 14.18 -33.93 7.54
N LYS A 39 13.29 -34.81 8.02
CA LYS A 39 11.85 -34.55 8.00
C LYS A 39 11.48 -33.35 8.89
N ALA A 40 12.04 -33.26 10.08
CA ALA A 40 11.82 -32.14 11.00
C ALA A 40 12.32 -30.82 10.40
N TYR A 41 13.50 -30.82 9.78
CA TYR A 41 14.04 -29.66 9.07
C TYR A 41 13.13 -29.20 7.93
N HIS A 42 12.62 -30.14 7.11
CA HIS A 42 11.69 -29.80 6.03
C HIS A 42 10.39 -29.18 6.55
N VAL A 43 9.80 -29.74 7.60
CA VAL A 43 8.58 -29.21 8.22
C VAL A 43 8.84 -27.81 8.81
N ALA A 44 9.96 -27.61 9.51
CA ALA A 44 10.32 -26.31 10.07
C ALA A 44 10.51 -25.25 8.97
N LYS A 45 11.17 -25.61 7.87
CA LYS A 45 11.32 -24.72 6.71
C LYS A 45 9.97 -24.35 6.09
N GLU A 46 9.06 -25.31 5.94
CA GLU A 46 7.72 -25.05 5.39
C GLU A 46 6.90 -24.12 6.29
N ILE A 47 6.94 -24.34 7.62
CA ILE A 47 6.27 -23.46 8.59
C ILE A 47 6.84 -22.03 8.52
N PHE A 48 8.17 -21.90 8.44
CA PHE A 48 8.83 -20.61 8.32
C PHE A 48 8.43 -19.86 7.04
N GLU A 49 8.46 -20.53 5.88
CA GLU A 49 8.05 -19.95 4.60
C GLU A 49 6.56 -19.55 4.58
N LYS A 50 5.68 -20.36 5.21
CA LYS A 50 4.28 -19.99 5.39
C LYS A 50 4.12 -18.75 6.27
N GLY A 51 4.88 -18.66 7.37
CA GLY A 51 4.90 -17.49 8.25
C GLY A 51 5.27 -16.21 7.50
N LEU A 52 6.36 -16.25 6.73
CA LEU A 52 6.81 -15.11 5.91
C LEU A 52 5.74 -14.65 4.91
N ARG A 53 5.07 -15.59 4.22
CA ARG A 53 3.99 -15.24 3.27
C ARG A 53 2.79 -14.61 3.97
N ILE A 54 2.44 -15.07 5.17
CA ILE A 54 1.34 -14.50 5.95
C ILE A 54 1.68 -13.06 6.35
N ASP A 55 2.90 -12.80 6.82
CA ASP A 55 3.29 -11.46 7.24
C ASP A 55 3.40 -10.50 6.05
N GLN A 56 3.94 -10.96 4.92
CA GLN A 56 3.92 -10.22 3.65
C GLN A 56 2.48 -9.82 3.26
N GLN A 57 1.53 -10.76 3.32
CA GLN A 57 0.13 -10.49 3.02
C GLN A 57 -0.49 -9.47 3.97
N LYS A 58 -0.18 -9.52 5.27
CA LYS A 58 -0.67 -8.54 6.25
C LYS A 58 -0.15 -7.13 5.93
N VAL A 59 1.14 -6.99 5.63
CA VAL A 59 1.75 -5.70 5.26
C VAL A 59 1.03 -5.11 4.04
N LEU A 60 0.90 -5.89 2.97
CA LEU A 60 0.24 -5.43 1.74
C LEU A 60 -1.25 -5.11 1.95
N GLN A 61 -1.96 -5.87 2.79
CA GLN A 61 -3.35 -5.58 3.14
C GLN A 61 -3.51 -4.28 3.92
N GLN A 62 -2.62 -3.99 4.87
CA GLN A 62 -2.66 -2.75 5.64
C GLN A 62 -2.34 -1.53 4.76
N ILE A 63 -1.37 -1.63 3.86
CA ILE A 63 -1.08 -0.59 2.86
C ILE A 63 -2.29 -0.35 1.95
N SER A 64 -2.90 -1.43 1.47
CA SER A 64 -4.11 -1.36 0.65
C SER A 64 -5.24 -0.63 1.38
N LEU A 65 -5.46 -0.96 2.65
CA LEU A 65 -6.45 -0.31 3.49
C LEU A 65 -6.16 1.19 3.65
N ASP A 66 -4.90 1.54 3.94
CA ASP A 66 -4.42 2.91 4.10
C ASP A 66 -4.65 3.73 2.81
N PHE A 67 -4.29 3.19 1.65
CA PHE A 67 -4.51 3.85 0.35
C PHE A 67 -5.99 4.00 0.01
N VAL A 68 -6.80 2.98 0.29
CA VAL A 68 -8.23 3.00 -0.05
C VAL A 68 -8.97 4.01 0.82
N ILE A 69 -8.76 3.97 2.13
CA ILE A 69 -9.43 4.86 3.09
C ILE A 69 -8.86 6.28 2.98
N GLY A 70 -7.54 6.42 2.92
CA GLY A 70 -6.85 7.70 2.92
C GLY A 70 -6.90 8.44 1.59
N PHE A 71 -7.18 7.76 0.48
CA PHE A 71 -7.14 8.39 -0.84
C PHE A 71 -8.26 7.96 -1.80
N PHE A 72 -8.39 6.68 -2.17
CA PHE A 72 -9.27 6.31 -3.28
C PHE A 72 -10.76 6.56 -3.02
N ILE A 73 -11.22 6.34 -1.79
CA ILE A 73 -12.61 6.65 -1.40
C ILE A 73 -12.82 8.18 -1.37
N PRO A 74 -12.03 8.98 -0.64
CA PRO A 74 -12.13 10.43 -0.68
C PRO A 74 -12.05 11.02 -2.09
N LEU A 75 -11.11 10.57 -2.93
CA LEU A 75 -10.97 11.02 -4.31
C LEU A 75 -12.23 10.72 -5.14
N SER A 76 -12.86 9.56 -4.94
CA SER A 76 -14.09 9.20 -5.65
C SER A 76 -15.25 10.14 -5.26
N LYS A 77 -15.39 10.46 -3.97
CA LYS A 77 -16.37 11.44 -3.49
C LYS A 77 -16.10 12.84 -4.02
N PHE A 78 -14.84 13.27 -3.95
CA PHE A 78 -14.41 14.56 -4.49
C PHE A 78 -14.70 14.68 -5.98
N LYS A 79 -14.40 13.65 -6.77
CA LYS A 79 -14.68 13.62 -8.22
C LYS A 79 -16.17 13.73 -8.53
N ILE A 80 -17.03 13.07 -7.74
CA ILE A 80 -18.49 13.17 -7.88
C ILE A 80 -18.96 14.60 -7.57
N ALA A 81 -18.51 15.17 -6.45
CA ALA A 81 -18.91 16.50 -6.01
C ALA A 81 -18.38 17.62 -6.92
N ALA A 82 -17.14 17.49 -7.40
CA ALA A 82 -16.49 18.44 -8.30
C ALA A 82 -16.84 18.23 -9.78
N LYS A 83 -17.78 17.33 -10.11
CA LYS A 83 -18.18 17.05 -11.50
C LYS A 83 -18.73 18.29 -12.22
N SER A 84 -19.43 19.18 -11.51
CA SER A 84 -19.90 20.45 -12.07
C SER A 84 -18.75 21.38 -12.45
N ILE A 85 -17.65 21.37 -11.68
CA ILE A 85 -16.44 22.13 -11.98
C ILE A 85 -15.79 21.58 -13.26
N LEU A 86 -15.72 20.25 -13.39
CA LEU A 86 -15.11 19.57 -14.54
C LEU A 86 -15.88 19.81 -15.86
N ASN A 87 -17.20 20.00 -15.79
CA ASN A 87 -18.07 19.98 -16.97
C ASN A 87 -18.51 21.36 -17.47
N ASN A 88 -18.39 22.43 -16.66
CA ASN A 88 -18.87 23.76 -17.02
C ASN A 88 -17.71 24.69 -17.45
N SER A 89 -17.99 25.73 -18.25
CA SER A 89 -16.94 26.71 -18.62
C SER A 89 -16.56 27.61 -17.45
N CYS A 90 -15.27 27.94 -17.33
CA CYS A 90 -14.75 28.92 -16.38
C CYS A 90 -15.38 30.31 -16.52
N ASP A 91 -15.91 30.66 -17.71
CA ASP A 91 -16.63 31.92 -17.96
C ASP A 91 -18.00 31.99 -17.25
N THR A 92 -18.50 30.86 -16.75
CA THR A 92 -19.87 30.75 -16.19
C THR A 92 -19.88 30.30 -14.74
N GLN A 93 -18.77 29.73 -14.26
CA GLN A 93 -18.68 29.20 -12.90
C GLN A 93 -18.37 30.32 -11.91
N SER A 94 -19.20 30.45 -10.87
CA SER A 94 -18.93 31.36 -9.75
C SER A 94 -17.72 30.90 -8.94
N VAL A 95 -16.82 31.85 -8.61
CA VAL A 95 -15.65 31.61 -7.74
C VAL A 95 -16.08 31.10 -6.36
N LEU A 96 -17.16 31.67 -5.81
CA LEU A 96 -17.70 31.28 -4.51
C LEU A 96 -18.19 29.83 -4.51
N HIS A 97 -18.89 29.42 -5.57
CA HIS A 97 -19.38 28.05 -5.74
C HIS A 97 -18.21 27.05 -5.82
N VAL A 98 -17.20 27.35 -6.63
CA VAL A 98 -16.03 26.48 -6.80
C VAL A 98 -15.23 26.35 -5.50
N ARG A 99 -15.02 27.47 -4.79
CA ARG A 99 -14.37 27.47 -3.47
C ARG A 99 -15.15 26.62 -2.47
N GLY A 100 -16.48 26.73 -2.46
CA GLY A 100 -17.37 25.94 -1.60
C GLY A 100 -17.23 24.43 -1.87
N LEU A 101 -17.33 24.03 -3.14
CA LEU A 101 -17.17 22.63 -3.53
C LEU A 101 -15.81 22.05 -3.14
N ILE A 102 -14.72 22.84 -3.28
CA ILE A 102 -13.40 22.39 -2.87
C ILE A 102 -13.36 22.18 -1.35
N ILE A 103 -13.68 23.19 -0.54
CA ILE A 103 -13.55 23.07 0.93
C ILE A 103 -14.44 21.97 1.53
N ASP A 104 -15.66 21.82 1.01
CA ASP A 104 -16.62 20.84 1.54
C ASP A 104 -16.20 19.40 1.23
N ASN A 105 -15.28 19.21 0.28
CA ASN A 105 -14.84 17.89 -0.18
C ASN A 105 -13.31 17.70 -0.07
N THR A 106 -12.58 18.68 0.46
CA THR A 106 -11.13 18.56 0.66
C THR A 106 -10.83 17.39 1.60
N PHE A 107 -9.81 16.62 1.25
CA PHE A 107 -9.26 15.56 2.08
C PHE A 107 -7.74 15.67 2.06
N SER A 108 -7.11 15.32 3.18
CA SER A 108 -5.65 15.29 3.26
C SER A 108 -5.14 13.90 2.94
N VAL A 109 -4.04 13.85 2.20
CA VAL A 109 -3.41 12.60 1.77
C VAL A 109 -2.30 12.24 2.74
N GLN A 110 -2.60 11.30 3.61
CA GLN A 110 -1.66 10.76 4.59
C GLN A 110 -1.69 9.24 4.54
N PHE A 111 -0.49 8.62 4.54
CA PHE A 111 -0.34 7.17 4.50
C PHE A 111 0.64 6.72 5.60
N PRO A 112 0.26 6.84 6.88
CA PRO A 112 1.16 6.61 8.00
C PRO A 112 1.71 5.18 8.03
N TYR A 113 0.89 4.19 7.64
CA TYR A 113 1.36 2.80 7.61
C TYR A 113 2.40 2.62 6.50
N PHE A 114 2.14 3.20 5.32
CA PHE A 114 3.13 3.22 4.24
C PHE A 114 4.43 3.93 4.63
N ASP A 115 4.35 5.10 5.27
CA ASP A 115 5.54 5.89 5.60
C ASP A 115 6.48 5.16 6.57
N VAL A 116 5.91 4.43 7.53
CA VAL A 116 6.67 3.61 8.48
C VAL A 116 7.22 2.35 7.81
N HIS A 117 6.43 1.71 6.95
CA HIS A 117 6.72 0.37 6.43
C HIS A 117 7.21 0.32 4.98
N LYS A 118 7.51 1.45 4.33
CA LYS A 118 7.97 1.47 2.92
C LYS A 118 9.15 0.53 2.62
N GLY A 119 10.02 0.26 3.59
CA GLY A 119 11.09 -0.74 3.48
C GLY A 119 10.56 -2.18 3.46
N ASP A 120 9.65 -2.51 4.39
CA ASP A 120 8.99 -3.82 4.42
C ASP A 120 8.12 -4.05 3.18
N VAL A 121 7.54 -2.98 2.63
CA VAL A 121 6.80 -3.01 1.35
C VAL A 121 7.72 -3.32 0.19
N TRP A 122 8.92 -2.71 0.15
CA TRP A 122 9.96 -3.03 -0.82
C TRP A 122 10.34 -4.51 -0.74
N ASP A 123 10.66 -5.00 0.46
CA ASP A 123 11.04 -6.40 0.69
C ASP A 123 9.90 -7.38 0.35
N ALA A 124 8.66 -7.00 0.64
CA ALA A 124 7.46 -7.76 0.27
C ALA A 124 7.25 -7.82 -1.25
N LEU A 125 7.62 -6.80 -2.01
CA LEU A 125 7.38 -6.74 -3.46
C LEU A 125 8.57 -7.27 -4.29
N ILE A 126 9.80 -7.26 -3.76
CA ILE A 126 11.03 -7.77 -4.43
C ILE A 126 10.98 -9.27 -4.72
N ILE A 127 10.26 -10.07 -3.94
CA ILE A 127 10.24 -11.53 -4.09
C ILE A 127 9.68 -11.96 -5.48
N CYS A 128 9.06 -11.03 -6.21
CA CYS A 128 8.72 -11.13 -7.64
C CYS A 128 9.93 -10.76 -8.52
N LYS A 129 10.84 -11.73 -8.71
CA LYS A 129 12.09 -11.59 -9.48
C LYS A 129 11.82 -11.48 -10.98
N ASP A 130 12.07 -10.31 -11.58
CA ASP A 130 12.93 -10.14 -12.76
C ASP A 130 13.03 -8.63 -13.14
N MET A 131 14.24 -8.05 -12.98
CA MET A 131 14.78 -6.80 -13.56
C MET A 131 14.57 -5.41 -12.90
N GLU A 132 15.48 -4.51 -13.36
CA GLU A 132 15.96 -3.19 -12.89
C GLU A 132 15.00 -2.36 -12.03
N GLN A 133 15.38 -2.15 -10.77
CA GLN A 133 14.72 -1.22 -9.83
C GLN A 133 13.18 -1.39 -9.79
N SER A 134 12.69 -2.53 -9.28
CA SER A 134 11.31 -2.80 -8.81
C SER A 134 10.21 -1.85 -9.33
N GLU A 135 9.70 -2.16 -10.52
CA GLU A 135 8.58 -1.45 -11.16
C GLU A 135 7.36 -1.31 -10.23
N ALA A 136 7.06 -2.35 -9.43
CA ALA A 136 5.95 -2.37 -8.49
C ALA A 136 6.08 -1.29 -7.40
N PHE A 137 7.26 -1.18 -6.78
CA PHE A 137 7.49 -0.15 -5.78
C PHE A 137 7.62 1.23 -6.38
N ASN A 138 8.29 1.38 -7.52
CA ASN A 138 8.36 2.66 -8.21
C ASN A 138 6.96 3.17 -8.55
N THR A 139 6.05 2.27 -8.95
CA THR A 139 4.64 2.62 -9.18
C THR A 139 3.94 3.05 -7.90
N ILE A 140 4.20 2.40 -6.76
CA ILE A 140 3.66 2.81 -5.46
C ILE A 140 4.22 4.17 -5.03
N MET A 141 5.53 4.38 -5.15
CA MET A 141 6.18 5.64 -4.80
C MET A 141 5.68 6.79 -5.66
N ASP A 142 5.59 6.58 -6.97
CA ASP A 142 5.05 7.56 -7.92
C ASP A 142 3.58 7.85 -7.62
N PHE A 143 2.78 6.84 -7.27
CA PHE A 143 1.41 7.05 -6.79
C PHE A 143 1.39 7.94 -5.53
N VAL A 144 2.16 7.61 -4.49
CA VAL A 144 2.19 8.36 -3.23
C VAL A 144 2.63 9.80 -3.46
N GLU A 145 3.65 10.01 -4.29
CA GLU A 145 4.12 11.34 -4.68
C GLU A 145 3.02 12.12 -5.39
N LYS A 146 2.38 11.53 -6.40
CA LYS A 146 1.30 12.19 -7.14
C LYS A 146 0.08 12.49 -6.28
N ALA A 147 -0.30 11.58 -5.37
CA ALA A 147 -1.40 11.77 -4.45
C ALA A 147 -1.13 12.95 -3.50
N ARG A 148 0.10 13.06 -2.97
CA ARG A 148 0.51 14.20 -2.13
C ARG A 148 0.62 15.50 -2.91
N ASN A 149 1.11 15.46 -4.14
CA ASN A 149 1.17 16.63 -5.00
C ASN A 149 -0.25 17.14 -5.36
N PHE A 150 -1.21 16.22 -5.53
CA PHE A 150 -2.62 16.59 -5.69
C PHE A 150 -3.19 17.25 -4.44
N ASP A 151 -2.97 16.69 -3.25
CA ASP A 151 -3.39 17.29 -1.97
C ASP A 151 -2.87 18.73 -1.83
N ARG A 152 -1.57 18.91 -2.08
CA ARG A 152 -0.93 20.24 -2.06
C ARG A 152 -1.56 21.17 -3.10
N ALA A 153 -1.78 20.71 -4.33
CA ALA A 153 -2.34 21.53 -5.39
C ALA A 153 -3.78 21.98 -5.07
N ILE A 154 -4.61 21.10 -4.51
CA ILE A 154 -5.97 21.45 -4.08
C ILE A 154 -5.94 22.41 -2.90
N THR A 155 -5.04 22.20 -1.94
CA THR A 155 -4.85 23.09 -0.79
C THR A 155 -4.40 24.49 -1.23
N ASP A 156 -3.44 24.58 -2.15
CA ASP A 156 -2.94 25.84 -2.70
C ASP A 156 -4.03 26.57 -3.50
N LEU A 157 -4.80 25.83 -4.32
CA LEU A 157 -5.93 26.39 -5.07
C LEU A 157 -6.99 26.95 -4.12
N TYR A 158 -7.36 26.19 -3.09
CA TYR A 158 -8.28 26.64 -2.05
C TYR A 158 -7.78 27.91 -1.36
N GLY A 159 -6.51 27.94 -0.95
CA GLY A 159 -5.89 29.10 -0.30
C GLY A 159 -6.03 30.36 -1.16
N ARG A 160 -5.73 30.25 -2.46
CA ARG A 160 -5.79 31.39 -3.40
C ARG A 160 -7.22 31.84 -3.71
N LEU A 161 -8.15 30.90 -3.86
CA LEU A 161 -9.59 31.24 -3.98
C LEU A 161 -10.08 31.95 -2.72
N ASN A 162 -9.65 31.49 -1.54
CA ASN A 162 -10.02 32.07 -0.27
C ASN A 162 -9.43 33.48 -0.08
N GLU A 163 -8.17 33.69 -0.44
CA GLU A 163 -7.53 35.02 -0.43
C GLU A 163 -8.22 35.99 -1.40
N TYR A 164 -8.56 35.52 -2.60
CA TYR A 164 -9.28 36.32 -3.58
C TYR A 164 -10.64 36.79 -3.06
N LEU A 165 -11.42 35.89 -2.46
CA LEU A 165 -12.77 36.17 -1.95
C LEU A 165 -12.79 37.00 -0.67
N ASN A 166 -11.69 37.06 0.09
CA ASN A 166 -11.59 37.78 1.36
C ASN A 166 -10.58 38.95 1.31
N PRO A 167 -10.77 39.95 0.44
CA PRO A 167 -10.00 41.18 0.48
C PRO A 167 -10.29 41.97 1.76
N LYS A 168 -9.39 42.88 2.13
CA LYS A 168 -9.55 43.75 3.31
C LYS A 168 -10.76 44.69 3.23
N ASP A 169 -11.21 45.00 2.01
CA ASP A 169 -12.38 45.84 1.75
C ASP A 169 -13.65 44.99 1.55
N ALA A 170 -14.68 45.28 2.34
CA ALA A 170 -15.94 44.54 2.33
C ALA A 170 -16.73 44.73 1.03
N ALA A 171 -16.68 45.91 0.41
CA ALA A 171 -17.36 46.17 -0.87
C ALA A 171 -16.73 45.34 -2.00
N GLU A 172 -15.40 45.28 -2.01
CA GLU A 172 -14.63 44.46 -2.95
C GLU A 172 -14.87 42.95 -2.72
N SER A 173 -15.02 42.50 -1.47
CA SER A 173 -15.36 41.11 -1.15
C SER A 173 -16.71 40.70 -1.75
N GLN A 174 -17.74 41.55 -1.60
CA GLN A 174 -19.06 41.32 -2.20
C GLN A 174 -19.00 41.29 -3.72
N ARG A 175 -18.23 42.21 -4.34
CA ARG A 175 -18.03 42.23 -5.79
C ARG A 175 -17.39 40.92 -6.29
N ARG A 176 -16.33 40.48 -5.63
CA ARG A 176 -15.59 39.24 -5.99
C ARG A 176 -16.39 37.96 -5.76
N ALA A 177 -17.30 37.95 -4.79
CA ALA A 177 -18.20 36.81 -4.58
C ALA A 177 -19.15 36.58 -5.78
N ALA A 178 -19.48 37.62 -6.53
CA ALA A 178 -20.30 37.54 -7.75
C ALA A 178 -19.48 37.25 -9.02
N CYS A 179 -18.14 37.24 -8.94
CA CYS A 179 -17.26 37.02 -10.08
C CYS A 179 -17.19 35.54 -10.52
N THR A 180 -16.77 35.36 -11.77
CA THR A 180 -16.56 34.06 -12.40
C THR A 180 -15.11 33.58 -12.22
N LEU A 181 -14.85 32.29 -12.45
CA LEU A 181 -13.49 31.76 -12.46
C LEU A 181 -12.58 32.47 -13.46
N LYS A 182 -13.13 32.91 -14.60
CA LYS A 182 -12.38 33.70 -15.58
C LYS A 182 -11.87 35.01 -14.97
N ASP A 183 -12.76 35.75 -14.31
CA ASP A 183 -12.40 37.01 -13.64
C ASP A 183 -11.31 36.78 -12.56
N PHE A 184 -11.37 35.64 -11.87
CA PHE A 184 -10.33 35.23 -10.94
C PHE A 184 -8.98 35.00 -11.64
N PHE A 185 -8.94 34.25 -12.75
CA PHE A 185 -7.70 34.01 -13.50
C PHE A 185 -7.13 35.30 -14.11
N ASP A 186 -7.98 36.21 -14.58
CA ASP A 186 -7.56 37.50 -15.14
C ASP A 186 -6.97 38.43 -14.05
N THR A 187 -7.41 38.27 -12.80
CA THR A 187 -6.97 39.11 -11.67
C THR A 187 -5.79 38.50 -10.89
N CYS A 188 -5.64 37.18 -10.88
CA CYS A 188 -4.62 36.46 -10.13
C CYS A 188 -3.54 35.87 -11.06
N PRO A 189 -2.46 36.61 -11.39
CA PRO A 189 -1.42 36.13 -12.31
C PRO A 189 -0.67 34.89 -11.80
N SER A 190 -0.80 34.55 -10.52
CA SER A 190 -0.21 33.36 -9.94
C SER A 190 -1.00 32.07 -10.26
N VAL A 191 -2.29 32.15 -10.60
CA VAL A 191 -3.14 31.02 -11.00
C VAL A 191 -3.79 31.34 -12.34
N ASN A 192 -3.38 30.64 -13.38
CA ASN A 192 -4.03 30.74 -14.68
C ASN A 192 -4.91 29.51 -14.96
N GLN A 193 -5.74 29.64 -15.99
CA GLN A 193 -6.64 28.59 -16.43
C GLN A 193 -5.90 27.28 -16.77
N ASP A 194 -4.67 27.35 -17.29
CA ASP A 194 -3.85 26.17 -17.58
C ASP A 194 -3.47 25.39 -16.32
N MET A 195 -3.08 26.08 -15.24
CA MET A 195 -2.77 25.45 -13.96
C MET A 195 -4.01 24.78 -13.36
N PHE A 196 -5.16 25.45 -13.45
CA PHE A 196 -6.43 24.91 -13.00
C PHE A 196 -6.81 23.64 -13.79
N ASN A 197 -6.75 23.71 -15.13
CA ASN A 197 -7.01 22.57 -16.02
C ASN A 197 -6.03 21.41 -15.77
N LYS A 198 -4.76 21.71 -15.47
CA LYS A 198 -3.76 20.69 -15.10
C LYS A 198 -4.15 19.99 -13.79
N GLY A 199 -4.61 20.74 -12.79
CA GLY A 199 -5.12 20.18 -11.54
C GLY A 199 -6.33 19.26 -11.75
N LEU A 200 -7.26 19.67 -12.63
CA LEU A 200 -8.41 18.83 -13.00
C LEU A 200 -7.97 17.55 -13.72
N LYS A 201 -6.99 17.63 -14.63
CA LYS A 201 -6.42 16.45 -15.30
C LYS A 201 -5.75 15.49 -14.31
N MET A 202 -5.12 15.99 -13.25
CA MET A 202 -4.52 15.15 -12.22
C MET A 202 -5.55 14.25 -11.51
N ILE A 203 -6.82 14.67 -11.39
CA ILE A 203 -7.90 13.84 -10.83
C ILE A 203 -8.11 12.58 -11.67
N ASP A 204 -8.13 12.74 -13.00
CA ASP A 204 -8.30 11.64 -13.93
C ASP A 204 -7.04 10.77 -14.02
N ASP A 205 -5.85 11.38 -14.03
CA ASP A 205 -4.58 10.66 -14.03
C ASP A 205 -4.44 9.81 -12.75
N LEU A 206 -4.80 10.34 -11.58
CA LEU A 206 -4.81 9.62 -10.30
C LEU A 206 -5.84 8.50 -10.26
N SER A 207 -6.99 8.69 -10.91
CA SER A 207 -8.00 7.63 -11.04
C SER A 207 -7.46 6.43 -11.82
N GLN A 208 -6.51 6.64 -12.75
CA GLN A 208 -5.90 5.55 -13.50
C GLN A 208 -4.90 4.74 -12.68
N TYR A 209 -4.34 5.29 -11.58
CA TYR A 209 -3.40 4.57 -10.72
C TYR A 209 -4.05 3.40 -10.01
N GLU A 210 -5.36 3.44 -9.77
CA GLU A 210 -6.11 2.35 -9.15
C GLU A 210 -5.84 1.00 -9.84
N ASN A 211 -5.70 1.01 -11.17
CA ASN A 211 -5.44 -0.19 -11.98
C ASN A 211 -3.96 -0.42 -12.30
N LYS A 212 -3.09 0.59 -12.09
CA LYS A 212 -1.63 0.48 -12.32
C LYS A 212 -0.88 -0.03 -11.09
N LEU A 213 -1.43 0.21 -9.90
CA LEU A 213 -0.85 -0.28 -8.65
C LEU A 213 -0.72 -1.82 -8.66
N PRO A 214 0.28 -2.38 -7.94
CA PRO A 214 0.50 -3.82 -7.89
C PRO A 214 -0.77 -4.60 -7.53
N LYS A 215 -1.04 -5.67 -8.28
CA LYS A 215 -2.26 -6.49 -8.11
C LYS A 215 -2.36 -7.11 -6.73
N GLU A 216 -1.23 -7.30 -6.07
CA GLU A 216 -1.11 -7.82 -4.71
C GLU A 216 -1.78 -6.92 -3.67
N LEU A 217 -1.84 -5.60 -3.92
CA LEU A 217 -2.55 -4.64 -3.07
C LEU A 217 -4.07 -4.80 -3.16
N LYS A 218 -4.62 -5.36 -4.25
CA LYS A 218 -6.07 -5.60 -4.40
C LYS A 218 -6.93 -4.35 -4.13
N ILE A 219 -6.45 -3.19 -4.60
CA ILE A 219 -7.10 -1.89 -4.37
C ILE A 219 -8.56 -1.90 -4.84
N PRO A 220 -8.91 -2.38 -6.06
CA PRO A 220 -10.30 -2.37 -6.51
C PRO A 220 -11.20 -3.25 -5.64
N GLU A 221 -10.74 -4.44 -5.23
CA GLU A 221 -11.55 -5.30 -4.36
C GLU A 221 -11.71 -4.70 -2.96
N MET A 222 -10.65 -4.10 -2.41
CA MET A 222 -10.67 -3.47 -1.11
C MET A 222 -11.61 -2.25 -1.11
N LYS A 223 -11.52 -1.41 -2.16
CA LYS A 223 -12.42 -0.28 -2.38
C LYS A 223 -13.88 -0.73 -2.43
N ARG A 224 -14.22 -1.75 -3.24
CA ARG A 224 -15.60 -2.30 -3.30
C ARG A 224 -16.11 -2.85 -1.98
N LYS A 225 -15.24 -3.42 -1.14
CA LYS A 225 -15.64 -3.94 0.18
C LYS A 225 -15.97 -2.82 1.17
N LEU A 226 -15.20 -1.74 1.14
CA LEU A 226 -15.27 -0.65 2.11
C LEU A 226 -16.20 0.49 1.67
N PHE A 227 -16.32 0.67 0.36
CA PHE A 227 -17.18 1.64 -0.29
C PHE A 227 -18.33 0.89 -0.95
N ARG A 228 -19.43 0.72 -0.20
CA ARG A 228 -20.71 0.31 -0.75
C ARG A 228 -21.35 1.56 -1.33
N ASP A 229 -21.52 1.58 -2.65
CA ASP A 229 -22.53 2.45 -3.27
C ASP A 229 -23.92 2.11 -2.71
#